data_AF-A0A8C1QEF9-F1
#
_entry.id   AF-A0A8C1QEF9-F1
#
_cell.length_a   1.000
_cell.length_b   1.000
_cell.length_c   1.000
_cell.angle_alpha   90.00
_cell.angle_beta   90.00
_cell.angle_gamma   90.00
#
_symmetry.space_group_name_H-M   'P 1'
#
loop_
_entity.id
_entity.type
_entity.pdbx_description
1 polymer ?
#
loop_
_entity_poly.entity_id
_entity_poly.type
_entity_poly.pdbx_seq_one_letter_code
_entity_poly.pdbx_strand_id
1 'polypeptide(L)'
;MVDKRPYHIIVFGATGFTGQFVVEEVARTCNEGPGGTLQWAVAGRNRDRLEKILVQAADALRKPELKCVEVIVVDVAEPESLAIMCKQGIIVLNCVGPYRFYGEPVVKACIENGAHCIDICGEPQFLEGIQLKYHSKAQENDVYIIGSCGFDSVPADMGILYTQVHFKGGLHLSCLLHQGGCGHDATWQSAIFGFADSASLKRIRRKFGHKPLPAVGARIKKRGALFFSKEIEQYAIPFMGSDPSVVRRTQRYMHEEHKHSPVQYMAYVGIGGLFSVLKTLFAGVVFWFMVKFSLGRGLLTEFPEFFSFGLFSKTGPTRKQMDGTSFCLRFMGEGYTTGQDPSQGKPNATISTEITGPEPGYITTPITMVQAAITLLNEHHCLPNKGGVYTPGSAFARTTLIDRLNKHGIQFSLKNGQ
;
A
#
# COMPACT_ATOMS: atom_id res chain seq x y z
N MET A 1 23.98 -15.41 -1.05
CA MET A 1 24.98 -14.48 -1.62
C MET A 1 24.41 -13.05 -1.66
N VAL A 2 23.99 -12.53 -0.51
CA VAL A 2 23.52 -11.14 -0.39
C VAL A 2 24.72 -10.19 -0.28
N ASP A 3 25.85 -10.67 0.27
CA ASP A 3 27.10 -9.92 0.51
C ASP A 3 27.90 -9.47 -0.73
N LYS A 4 27.38 -9.67 -1.96
CA LYS A 4 28.06 -9.26 -3.20
C LYS A 4 27.31 -8.21 -4.02
N ARG A 5 26.14 -7.74 -3.57
CA ARG A 5 25.34 -6.77 -4.32
C ARG A 5 25.79 -5.34 -3.99
N PRO A 6 26.09 -4.49 -4.99
CA PRO A 6 26.55 -3.13 -4.74
C PRO A 6 25.48 -2.23 -4.09
N TYR A 7 24.19 -2.54 -4.26
CA TYR A 7 23.09 -1.71 -3.75
C TYR A 7 22.22 -2.47 -2.78
N HIS A 8 21.92 -1.86 -1.63
CA HIS A 8 20.86 -2.31 -0.75
C HIS A 8 19.49 -2.08 -1.39
N ILE A 9 19.29 -0.91 -2.01
CA ILE A 9 18.01 -0.50 -2.61
C ILE A 9 18.21 0.02 -4.03
N ILE A 10 17.34 -0.41 -4.95
CA ILE A 10 17.21 0.20 -6.29
C ILE A 10 15.78 0.74 -6.44
N VAL A 11 15.65 2.04 -6.72
CA VAL A 11 14.34 2.67 -7.00
C VAL A 11 14.02 2.52 -8.48
N PHE A 12 13.16 1.57 -8.84
CA PHE A 12 12.76 1.34 -10.23
C PHE A 12 11.47 2.10 -10.56
N GLY A 13 11.47 2.86 -11.66
CA GLY A 13 10.39 3.80 -11.97
C GLY A 13 10.61 5.19 -11.35
N ALA A 14 11.86 5.54 -11.03
CA ALA A 14 12.25 6.80 -10.39
C ALA A 14 11.82 8.07 -11.17
N THR A 15 11.60 7.97 -12.49
CA THR A 15 11.11 9.10 -13.30
C THR A 15 9.60 9.28 -13.27
N GLY A 16 8.85 8.32 -12.70
CA GLY A 16 7.41 8.39 -12.53
C GLY A 16 7.03 9.38 -11.42
N PHE A 17 5.77 9.81 -11.39
CA PHE A 17 5.34 10.86 -10.45
C PHE A 17 5.58 10.47 -8.98
N THR A 18 5.07 9.31 -8.53
CA THR A 18 5.36 8.81 -7.17
C THR A 18 6.83 8.43 -6.97
N GLY A 19 7.47 7.88 -8.02
CA GLY A 19 8.88 7.45 -7.96
C GLY A 19 9.85 8.57 -7.60
N GLN A 20 9.58 9.80 -8.04
CA GLN A 20 10.39 10.98 -7.69
C GLN A 20 10.38 11.26 -6.17
N PHE A 21 9.22 11.12 -5.53
CA PHE A 21 9.11 11.29 -4.08
C PHE A 21 9.72 10.12 -3.29
N VAL A 22 9.70 8.91 -3.86
CA VAL A 22 10.45 7.75 -3.31
C VAL A 22 11.96 8.02 -3.35
N VAL A 23 12.48 8.60 -4.42
CA VAL A 23 13.89 9.03 -4.50
C VAL A 23 14.22 10.06 -3.42
N GLU A 24 13.38 11.09 -3.25
CA GLU A 24 13.57 12.07 -2.16
C GLU A 24 13.58 11.39 -0.78
N GLU A 25 12.70 10.42 -0.55
CA GLU A 25 12.58 9.76 0.74
C GLU A 25 13.76 8.81 1.05
N VAL A 26 14.25 8.05 0.05
CA VAL A 26 15.49 7.28 0.20
C VAL A 26 16.67 8.21 0.50
N ALA A 27 16.72 9.38 -0.13
CA ALA A 27 17.76 10.38 0.12
C ALA A 27 17.68 11.01 1.52
N ARG A 28 16.48 11.22 2.08
CA ARG A 28 16.30 11.71 3.46
C ARG A 28 16.76 10.70 4.50
N THR A 29 16.56 9.42 4.23
CA THR A 29 16.73 8.32 5.19
C THR A 29 17.95 7.46 4.88
N CYS A 30 18.85 7.94 4.03
CA CYS A 30 20.03 7.19 3.58
C CYS A 30 20.98 6.80 4.72
N ASN A 31 20.93 7.48 5.86
CA ASN A 31 21.72 7.16 7.05
C ASN A 31 21.11 6.04 7.94
N GLU A 32 19.91 5.55 7.62
CA GLU A 32 19.22 4.52 8.41
C GLU A 32 19.45 3.09 7.88
N GLY A 33 20.32 2.95 6.88
CA GLY A 33 20.67 1.67 6.28
C GLY A 33 21.54 0.78 7.15
N PRO A 34 21.78 -0.47 6.72
CA PRO A 34 22.75 -1.36 7.35
C PRO A 34 24.11 -0.66 7.50
N GLY A 35 24.68 -0.67 8.72
CA GLY A 35 25.95 0.00 8.99
C GLY A 35 25.92 1.54 8.93
N GLY A 36 24.73 2.15 8.94
CA GLY A 36 24.55 3.61 9.01
C GLY A 36 24.58 4.34 7.66
N THR A 37 24.71 3.62 6.53
CA THR A 37 24.63 4.21 5.18
C THR A 37 23.98 3.24 4.19
N LEU A 38 22.92 3.68 3.52
CA LEU A 38 22.30 2.99 2.39
C LEU A 38 23.13 3.20 1.13
N GLN A 39 23.59 2.11 0.52
CA GLN A 39 24.01 2.08 -0.87
C GLN A 39 22.78 1.90 -1.75
N TRP A 40 22.52 2.83 -2.67
CA TRP A 40 21.33 2.79 -3.49
C TRP A 40 21.55 3.38 -4.88
N ALA A 41 20.65 3.04 -5.81
CA ALA A 41 20.66 3.50 -7.18
C ALA A 41 19.24 3.83 -7.66
N VAL A 42 19.13 4.58 -8.76
CA VAL A 42 17.87 4.83 -9.46
C VAL A 42 17.83 4.07 -10.78
N ALA A 43 16.65 3.57 -11.14
CA ALA A 43 16.47 2.81 -12.37
C ALA A 43 15.23 3.24 -13.17
N GLY A 44 15.36 3.21 -14.50
CA GLY A 44 14.30 3.55 -15.43
C GLY A 44 14.79 3.58 -16.87
N ARG A 45 13.89 3.87 -17.81
CA ARG A 45 14.16 3.74 -19.26
C ARG A 45 15.03 4.84 -19.86
N ASN A 46 15.06 6.02 -19.23
CA ASN A 46 15.69 7.21 -19.80
C ASN A 46 16.69 7.80 -18.82
N ARG A 47 17.99 7.71 -19.16
CA ARG A 47 19.12 8.18 -18.36
C ARG A 47 19.02 9.67 -18.05
N ASP A 48 18.81 10.51 -19.07
CA ASP A 48 18.75 11.98 -18.89
C ASP A 48 17.64 12.40 -17.92
N ARG A 49 16.50 11.71 -17.94
CA ARG A 49 15.41 11.96 -16.99
C ARG A 49 15.79 11.51 -15.57
N LEU A 50 16.50 10.39 -15.42
CA LEU A 50 16.98 9.92 -14.12
C LEU A 50 17.99 10.91 -13.52
N GLU A 51 18.92 11.41 -14.33
CA GLU A 51 19.89 12.43 -13.89
C GLU A 51 19.18 13.74 -13.53
N LYS A 52 18.17 14.17 -14.31
CA LYS A 52 17.35 15.34 -13.97
C LYS A 52 16.63 15.20 -12.62
N ILE A 53 16.04 14.04 -12.32
CA ILE A 53 15.35 13.87 -11.02
C ILE A 53 16.35 13.87 -9.86
N LEU A 54 17.57 13.37 -10.08
CA LEU A 54 18.63 13.40 -9.05
C LEU A 54 19.08 14.83 -8.78
N VAL A 55 19.23 15.66 -9.82
CA VAL A 55 19.52 17.09 -9.67
C VAL A 55 18.38 17.80 -8.93
N GLN A 56 17.12 17.55 -9.32
CA GLN A 56 15.97 18.15 -8.65
C GLN A 56 15.88 17.76 -7.16
N ALA A 57 16.11 16.49 -6.83
CA ALA A 57 16.16 16.02 -5.46
C ALA A 57 17.34 16.62 -4.69
N ALA A 58 18.52 16.74 -5.32
CA ALA A 58 19.70 17.37 -4.74
C ALA A 58 19.42 18.82 -4.32
N ASP A 59 18.77 19.57 -5.20
CA ASP A 59 18.44 20.98 -4.96
C ASP A 59 17.33 21.11 -3.91
N ALA A 60 16.27 20.29 -3.99
CA ALA A 60 15.15 20.31 -3.04
C ALA A 60 15.56 19.94 -1.62
N LEU A 61 16.47 18.96 -1.46
CA LEU A 61 16.94 18.47 -0.16
C LEU A 61 18.25 19.12 0.30
N ARG A 62 18.87 19.99 -0.52
CA ARG A 62 20.20 20.56 -0.30
C ARG A 62 21.28 19.49 -0.07
N LYS A 63 21.24 18.45 -0.89
CA LYS A 63 22.13 17.28 -0.85
C LYS A 63 22.86 17.11 -2.19
N PRO A 64 23.95 17.86 -2.45
CA PRO A 64 24.66 17.82 -3.73
C PRO A 64 25.21 16.44 -4.07
N GLU A 65 25.47 15.59 -3.07
CA GLU A 65 25.93 14.21 -3.22
C GLU A 65 24.96 13.32 -4.02
N LEU A 66 23.67 13.69 -4.11
CA LEU A 66 22.67 12.94 -4.88
C LEU A 66 22.97 12.92 -6.39
N LYS A 67 23.76 13.88 -6.89
CA LYS A 67 24.19 13.91 -8.30
C LYS A 67 25.15 12.77 -8.65
N CYS A 68 25.73 12.11 -7.65
CA CYS A 68 26.65 10.98 -7.81
C CYS A 68 25.95 9.62 -7.63
N VAL A 69 24.63 9.58 -7.40
CA VAL A 69 23.86 8.33 -7.29
C VAL A 69 23.87 7.61 -8.64
N GLU A 70 24.15 6.31 -8.63
CA GLU A 70 24.23 5.52 -9.86
C GLU A 70 22.87 5.44 -10.59
N VAL A 71 22.95 5.48 -11.92
CA VAL A 71 21.79 5.43 -12.82
C VAL A 71 21.84 4.15 -13.65
N ILE A 72 20.85 3.28 -13.43
CA ILE A 72 20.71 2.00 -14.13
C ILE A 72 19.60 2.14 -15.19
N VAL A 73 19.95 1.97 -16.47
CA VAL A 73 18.96 2.01 -17.56
C VAL A 73 18.28 0.65 -17.65
N VAL A 74 16.94 0.64 -17.50
CA VAL A 74 16.12 -0.59 -17.44
C VAL A 74 14.80 -0.36 -18.16
N ASP A 75 14.42 -1.29 -19.03
CA ASP A 75 13.10 -1.34 -19.66
C ASP A 75 12.36 -2.63 -19.29
N VAL A 76 11.11 -2.50 -18.88
CA VAL A 76 10.26 -3.64 -18.52
C VAL A 76 9.95 -4.54 -19.73
N ALA A 77 10.07 -4.01 -20.95
CA ALA A 77 9.95 -4.76 -22.19
C ALA A 77 11.19 -5.62 -22.51
N GLU A 78 12.31 -5.40 -21.81
CA GLU A 78 13.59 -6.07 -22.03
C GLU A 78 13.98 -6.93 -20.80
N PRO A 79 13.69 -8.24 -20.82
CA PRO A 79 13.93 -9.12 -19.67
C PRO A 79 15.38 -9.15 -19.18
N GLU A 80 16.36 -9.00 -20.08
CA GLU A 80 17.78 -8.97 -19.73
C GLU A 80 18.13 -7.72 -18.90
N SER A 81 17.55 -6.56 -19.23
CA SER A 81 17.78 -5.33 -18.48
C SER A 81 17.24 -5.43 -17.05
N LEU A 82 16.07 -6.07 -16.85
CA LEU A 82 15.50 -6.37 -15.55
C LEU A 82 16.42 -7.31 -14.75
N ALA A 83 16.95 -8.35 -15.38
CA ALA A 83 17.86 -9.29 -14.74
C ALA A 83 19.16 -8.61 -14.28
N ILE A 84 19.73 -7.73 -15.10
CA ILE A 84 20.92 -6.93 -14.77
C ILE A 84 20.68 -6.06 -13.53
N MET A 85 19.52 -5.39 -13.45
CA MET A 85 19.14 -4.60 -12.28
C MET A 85 18.98 -5.48 -11.03
N CYS A 86 18.23 -6.58 -11.13
CA CYS A 86 17.95 -7.46 -9.99
C CYS A 86 19.22 -8.14 -9.44
N LYS A 87 20.25 -8.36 -10.27
CA LYS A 87 21.55 -8.90 -9.79
C LYS A 87 22.35 -7.89 -8.98
N GLN A 88 22.07 -6.59 -9.10
CA GLN A 88 22.84 -5.52 -8.44
C GLN A 88 22.21 -5.02 -7.14
N GLY A 89 20.90 -5.21 -6.94
CA GLY A 89 20.18 -4.69 -5.78
C GLY A 89 19.68 -5.80 -4.86
N ILE A 90 19.77 -5.62 -3.53
CA ILE A 90 19.13 -6.54 -2.58
C ILE A 90 17.61 -6.39 -2.65
N ILE A 91 17.12 -5.15 -2.66
CA ILE A 91 15.69 -4.80 -2.77
C ILE A 91 15.47 -3.91 -3.99
N VAL A 92 14.47 -4.27 -4.81
CA VAL A 92 13.91 -3.38 -5.83
C VAL A 92 12.64 -2.74 -5.29
N LEU A 93 12.65 -1.41 -5.16
CA LEU A 93 11.46 -0.61 -4.92
C LEU A 93 10.76 -0.35 -6.26
N ASN A 94 9.77 -1.17 -6.58
CA ASN A 94 9.05 -1.08 -7.85
C ASN A 94 7.97 0.01 -7.77
N CYS A 95 8.17 1.09 -8.52
CA CYS A 95 7.23 2.19 -8.71
C CYS A 95 6.64 2.22 -10.14
N VAL A 96 6.81 1.13 -10.92
CA VAL A 96 6.38 1.06 -12.33
C VAL A 96 4.93 0.62 -12.42
N GLY A 97 4.03 1.60 -12.46
CA GLY A 97 2.61 1.42 -12.71
C GLY A 97 2.19 1.73 -14.16
N PRO A 98 0.97 1.33 -14.58
CA PRO A 98 0.02 0.48 -13.84
C PRO A 98 0.50 -0.97 -13.72
N TYR A 99 0.41 -1.54 -12.51
CA TYR A 99 1.06 -2.82 -12.16
C TYR A 99 0.48 -4.02 -12.90
N ARG A 100 -0.82 -4.00 -13.21
CA ARG A 100 -1.46 -5.01 -14.05
C ARG A 100 -0.77 -5.24 -15.38
N PHE A 101 -0.15 -4.21 -15.96
CA PHE A 101 0.53 -4.31 -17.25
C PHE A 101 2.04 -4.52 -17.11
N TYR A 102 2.67 -3.88 -16.13
CA TYR A 102 4.13 -3.79 -16.05
C TYR A 102 4.74 -4.44 -14.80
N GLY A 103 3.94 -4.79 -13.79
CA GLY A 103 4.44 -5.28 -12.51
C GLY A 103 4.95 -6.72 -12.55
N GLU A 104 4.31 -7.60 -13.33
CA GLU A 104 4.63 -9.03 -13.33
C GLU A 104 6.05 -9.33 -13.86
N PRO A 105 6.52 -8.74 -14.99
CA PRO A 105 7.89 -8.93 -15.44
C PRO A 105 8.94 -8.59 -14.38
N VAL A 106 8.71 -7.52 -13.59
CA VAL A 106 9.60 -7.10 -12.51
C VAL A 106 9.62 -8.13 -11.39
N VAL A 107 8.44 -8.58 -10.91
CA VAL A 107 8.35 -9.61 -9.87
C VAL A 107 9.04 -10.89 -10.31
N LYS A 108 8.80 -11.33 -11.55
CA LYS A 108 9.44 -12.53 -12.11
C LYS A 108 10.97 -12.40 -12.11
N ALA A 109 11.50 -11.28 -12.60
CA ALA A 109 12.94 -11.03 -12.65
C ALA A 109 13.56 -10.98 -11.23
N CYS A 110 12.89 -10.36 -10.27
CA CYS A 110 13.30 -10.33 -8.87
C CYS A 110 13.43 -11.74 -8.29
N ILE A 111 12.41 -12.58 -8.46
CA ILE A 111 12.42 -13.98 -7.99
C ILE A 111 13.53 -14.79 -8.66
N GLU A 112 13.71 -14.66 -9.97
CA GLU A 112 14.68 -15.44 -10.73
C GLU A 112 16.14 -15.03 -10.46
N ASN A 113 16.37 -13.80 -10.00
CA ASN A 113 17.70 -13.27 -9.72
C ASN A 113 17.94 -13.03 -8.22
N GLY A 114 17.06 -13.52 -7.35
CA GLY A 114 17.22 -13.48 -5.91
C GLY A 114 17.10 -12.09 -5.27
N ALA A 115 16.42 -11.13 -5.92
CA ALA A 115 16.17 -9.79 -5.37
C ALA A 115 14.80 -9.71 -4.72
N HIS A 116 14.71 -9.09 -3.55
CA HIS A 116 13.42 -8.78 -2.94
C HIS A 116 12.72 -7.68 -3.73
N CYS A 117 11.40 -7.67 -3.70
CA CYS A 117 10.59 -6.65 -4.37
C CYS A 117 9.60 -6.05 -3.37
N ILE A 118 9.58 -4.73 -3.30
CA ILE A 118 8.56 -3.98 -2.58
C ILE A 118 7.87 -3.06 -3.58
N ASP A 119 6.54 -3.06 -3.60
CA ASP A 119 5.75 -2.19 -4.45
C ASP A 119 4.72 -1.37 -3.67
N ILE A 120 4.13 -0.38 -4.33
CA ILE A 120 3.05 0.47 -3.80
C ILE A 120 1.72 0.18 -4.53
N CYS A 121 1.52 -1.06 -4.98
CA CYS A 121 0.37 -1.42 -5.80
C CYS A 121 -0.94 -1.40 -5.00
N GLY A 122 -1.92 -0.63 -5.49
CA GLY A 122 -3.30 -0.59 -4.98
C GLY A 122 -4.29 -1.47 -5.78
N GLU A 123 -3.81 -2.46 -6.55
CA GLU A 123 -4.64 -3.26 -7.47
C GLU A 123 -4.83 -4.70 -6.96
N PRO A 124 -5.95 -5.05 -6.28
CA PRO A 124 -6.19 -6.39 -5.73
C PRO A 124 -5.98 -7.56 -6.68
N GLN A 125 -6.33 -7.36 -7.95
CA GLN A 125 -6.22 -8.38 -8.99
C GLN A 125 -4.76 -8.74 -9.29
N PHE A 126 -3.88 -7.74 -9.35
CA PHE A 126 -2.45 -7.94 -9.51
C PHE A 126 -1.88 -8.61 -8.26
N LEU A 127 -2.15 -8.05 -7.08
CA LEU A 127 -1.62 -8.51 -5.80
C LEU A 127 -1.95 -9.99 -5.52
N GLU A 128 -3.22 -10.37 -5.67
CA GLU A 128 -3.67 -11.75 -5.48
C GLU A 128 -3.20 -12.66 -6.62
N GLY A 129 -3.09 -12.15 -7.84
CA GLY A 129 -2.57 -12.89 -8.99
C GLY A 129 -1.09 -13.25 -8.84
N ILE A 130 -0.27 -12.31 -8.39
CA ILE A 130 1.14 -12.52 -8.09
C ILE A 130 1.30 -13.55 -6.96
N GLN A 131 0.51 -13.43 -5.89
CA GLN A 131 0.56 -14.43 -4.81
C GLN A 131 0.20 -15.83 -5.33
N LEU A 132 -0.89 -15.96 -6.09
CA LEU A 132 -1.32 -17.25 -6.63
C LEU A 132 -0.25 -17.89 -7.53
N LYS A 133 0.44 -17.08 -8.34
CA LYS A 133 1.38 -17.58 -9.36
C LYS A 133 2.79 -17.79 -8.82
N TYR A 134 3.24 -16.95 -7.89
CA TYR A 134 4.66 -16.84 -7.54
C TYR A 134 5.00 -17.14 -6.08
N HIS A 135 4.03 -17.34 -5.17
CA HIS A 135 4.33 -17.57 -3.75
C HIS A 135 5.30 -18.75 -3.52
N SER A 136 5.06 -19.90 -4.14
CA SER A 136 5.95 -21.07 -4.01
C SER A 136 7.33 -20.86 -4.62
N LYS A 137 7.43 -20.25 -5.81
CA LYS A 137 8.72 -19.97 -6.45
C LYS A 137 9.53 -18.94 -5.65
N ALA A 138 8.86 -17.97 -5.03
CA ALA A 138 9.47 -17.01 -4.13
C ALA A 138 9.96 -17.66 -2.82
N GLN A 139 9.24 -18.66 -2.29
CA GLN A 139 9.71 -19.50 -1.17
C GLN A 139 10.95 -20.31 -1.53
N GLU A 140 10.96 -20.96 -2.69
CA GLU A 140 12.07 -21.79 -3.18
C GLU A 140 13.36 -20.99 -3.34
N ASN A 141 13.25 -19.76 -3.84
CA ASN A 141 14.39 -18.87 -4.06
C ASN A 141 14.72 -17.97 -2.87
N ASP A 142 14.00 -18.10 -1.75
CA ASP A 142 14.11 -17.26 -0.55
C ASP A 142 14.03 -15.75 -0.84
N VAL A 143 13.05 -15.37 -1.67
CA VAL A 143 12.81 -13.98 -2.09
C VAL A 143 11.50 -13.46 -1.49
N TYR A 144 11.55 -12.36 -0.76
CA TYR A 144 10.36 -11.64 -0.31
C TYR A 144 9.82 -10.71 -1.41
N ILE A 145 8.56 -10.91 -1.76
CA ILE A 145 7.76 -10.02 -2.60
C ILE A 145 6.66 -9.45 -1.72
N ILE A 146 6.76 -8.16 -1.39
CA ILE A 146 5.83 -7.49 -0.46
C ILE A 146 5.09 -6.40 -1.22
N GLY A 147 3.83 -6.68 -1.53
CA GLY A 147 2.98 -5.76 -2.29
C GLY A 147 2.24 -4.78 -1.38
N SER A 148 1.80 -3.65 -1.96
CA SER A 148 1.00 -2.63 -1.27
C SER A 148 1.69 -1.96 -0.07
N CYS A 149 3.00 -1.75 -0.14
CA CYS A 149 3.78 -1.00 0.86
C CYS A 149 3.64 0.54 0.71
N GLY A 150 2.51 1.02 0.21
CA GLY A 150 2.16 2.44 0.15
C GLY A 150 1.08 2.82 1.16
N PHE A 151 0.54 4.04 1.04
CA PHE A 151 -0.67 4.42 1.77
C PHE A 151 -1.84 3.48 1.45
N ASP A 152 -1.89 2.97 0.22
CA ASP A 152 -2.90 2.06 -0.30
C ASP A 152 -2.98 0.68 0.39
N SER A 153 -2.23 0.44 1.49
CA SER A 153 -2.60 -0.55 2.51
C SER A 153 -1.78 -0.50 3.80
N VAL A 154 -0.57 0.09 3.87
CA VAL A 154 0.26 0.00 5.09
C VAL A 154 -0.44 0.57 6.33
N PRO A 155 -1.00 1.80 6.31
CA PRO A 155 -1.73 2.33 7.46
C PRO A 155 -2.92 1.44 7.85
N ALA A 156 -3.69 0.97 6.87
CA ALA A 156 -4.83 0.09 7.12
C ALA A 156 -4.40 -1.25 7.74
N ASP A 157 -3.42 -1.92 7.14
CA ASP A 157 -3.00 -3.29 7.45
C ASP A 157 -2.21 -3.36 8.77
N MET A 158 -1.22 -2.48 8.94
CA MET A 158 -0.49 -2.35 10.20
C MET A 158 -1.38 -1.79 11.32
N GLY A 159 -2.36 -0.95 10.97
CA GLY A 159 -3.33 -0.40 11.91
C GLY A 159 -4.17 -1.45 12.60
N ILE A 160 -4.67 -2.43 11.84
CA ILE A 160 -5.40 -3.57 12.41
C ILE A 160 -4.53 -4.33 13.41
N LEU A 161 -3.27 -4.61 13.05
CA LEU A 161 -2.35 -5.31 13.94
C LEU A 161 -2.06 -4.51 15.21
N TYR A 162 -1.85 -3.20 15.08
CA TYR A 162 -1.69 -2.30 16.22
C TYR A 162 -2.91 -2.35 17.15
N THR A 163 -4.13 -2.20 16.62
CA THR A 163 -5.35 -2.27 17.44
C THR A 163 -5.50 -3.64 18.12
N GLN A 164 -5.18 -4.73 17.43
CA GLN A 164 -5.25 -6.08 18.00
C GLN A 164 -4.30 -6.29 19.19
N VAL A 165 -3.07 -5.78 19.12
CA VAL A 165 -2.11 -5.88 20.22
C VAL A 165 -2.61 -5.17 21.47
N HIS A 166 -3.34 -4.06 21.29
CA HIS A 166 -3.92 -3.28 22.39
C HIS A 166 -5.31 -3.77 22.85
N PHE A 167 -5.89 -4.80 22.22
CA PHE A 167 -7.20 -5.31 22.58
C PHE A 167 -7.27 -6.85 22.57
N LYS A 168 -7.31 -7.46 23.75
CA LYS A 168 -7.38 -8.91 23.94
C LYS A 168 -8.83 -9.39 23.87
N GLY A 169 -9.33 -9.76 22.70
CA GLY A 169 -10.66 -10.34 22.50
C GLY A 169 -11.05 -10.45 21.01
N GLY A 170 -12.13 -11.17 20.69
CA GLY A 170 -12.67 -11.21 19.33
C GLY A 170 -13.05 -9.79 18.89
N LEU A 171 -12.35 -9.26 17.88
CA LEU A 171 -12.36 -7.83 17.56
C LEU A 171 -13.07 -7.59 16.22
N HIS A 172 -14.00 -6.64 16.20
CA HIS A 172 -14.57 -6.07 14.97
C HIS A 172 -13.97 -4.72 14.71
N LEU A 173 -13.38 -4.51 13.54
CA LEU A 173 -12.78 -3.23 13.19
C LEU A 173 -13.49 -2.61 12.00
N SER A 174 -14.08 -1.43 12.23
CA SER A 174 -14.41 -0.51 11.15
C SER A 174 -13.32 0.56 11.04
N CYS A 175 -12.74 0.71 9.85
CA CYS A 175 -11.84 1.80 9.53
C CYS A 175 -12.62 2.93 8.84
N LEU A 176 -12.53 4.14 9.37
CA LEU A 176 -13.06 5.37 8.77
C LEU A 176 -11.89 6.21 8.29
N LEU A 177 -11.80 6.40 6.97
CA LEU A 177 -10.82 7.27 6.34
C LEU A 177 -11.39 8.69 6.19
N HIS A 178 -10.71 9.67 6.77
CA HIS A 178 -10.88 11.09 6.45
C HIS A 178 -9.65 11.58 5.69
N GLN A 179 -9.86 12.12 4.50
CA GLN A 179 -8.79 12.57 3.62
C GLN A 179 -9.26 13.77 2.78
N GLY A 180 -8.43 14.82 2.70
CA GLY A 180 -8.45 15.76 1.58
C GLY A 180 -7.72 15.14 0.40
N GLY A 181 -8.25 15.23 -0.83
CA GLY A 181 -7.70 14.47 -1.96
C GLY A 181 -7.33 15.33 -3.15
N CYS A 182 -6.11 15.14 -3.66
CA CYS A 182 -5.70 15.40 -5.03
C CYS A 182 -4.66 14.34 -5.44
N GLY A 183 -4.77 13.78 -6.64
CA GLY A 183 -3.96 12.66 -7.09
C GLY A 183 -3.49 12.79 -8.54
N HIS A 184 -2.53 11.97 -8.91
CA HIS A 184 -1.99 11.87 -10.26
C HIS A 184 -2.81 10.89 -11.09
N ASP A 185 -2.80 11.07 -12.42
CA ASP A 185 -3.59 10.27 -13.36
C ASP A 185 -3.29 8.77 -13.30
N ALA A 186 -2.07 8.37 -12.92
CA ALA A 186 -1.69 6.97 -12.74
C ALA A 186 -2.60 6.23 -11.73
N THR A 187 -3.00 6.87 -10.63
CA THR A 187 -3.95 6.31 -9.65
C THR A 187 -5.34 6.19 -10.27
N TRP A 188 -5.75 7.19 -11.04
CA TRP A 188 -7.03 7.19 -11.77
C TRP A 188 -7.11 6.09 -12.81
N GLN A 189 -6.05 5.89 -13.60
CA GLN A 189 -5.96 4.78 -14.56
C GLN A 189 -6.04 3.42 -13.87
N SER A 190 -5.35 3.25 -12.73
CA SER A 190 -5.42 2.03 -11.93
C SER A 190 -6.85 1.74 -11.47
N ALA A 191 -7.61 2.78 -11.07
CA ALA A 191 -9.02 2.65 -10.75
C ALA A 191 -9.86 2.24 -11.98
N ILE A 192 -9.73 2.94 -13.12
CA ILE A 192 -10.47 2.61 -14.36
C ILE A 192 -10.28 1.14 -14.73
N PHE A 193 -9.03 0.69 -14.85
CA PHE A 193 -8.75 -0.69 -15.27
C PHE A 193 -9.05 -1.72 -14.17
N GLY A 194 -8.93 -1.33 -12.90
CA GLY A 194 -9.34 -2.14 -11.75
C GLY A 194 -10.84 -2.47 -11.76
N PHE A 195 -11.68 -1.47 -12.01
CA PHE A 195 -13.13 -1.65 -12.11
C PHE A 195 -13.53 -2.39 -13.39
N ALA A 196 -12.89 -2.08 -14.52
CA ALA A 196 -13.14 -2.75 -15.79
C ALA A 196 -12.95 -4.27 -15.72
N ASP A 197 -11.98 -4.73 -14.92
CA ASP A 197 -11.61 -6.14 -14.82
C ASP A 197 -11.98 -6.77 -13.45
N SER A 198 -12.99 -6.23 -12.77
CA SER A 198 -13.48 -6.74 -11.48
C SER A 198 -13.90 -8.22 -11.50
N ALA A 199 -14.26 -8.75 -12.66
CA ALA A 199 -14.61 -10.16 -12.85
C ALA A 199 -13.39 -11.10 -12.70
N SER A 200 -12.19 -10.67 -13.08
CA SER A 200 -11.00 -11.50 -12.98
C SER A 200 -10.57 -11.73 -11.53
N LEU A 201 -10.71 -10.72 -10.66
CA LEU A 201 -10.45 -10.86 -9.23
C LEU A 201 -11.29 -11.97 -8.60
N LYS A 202 -12.58 -12.06 -8.96
CA LYS A 202 -13.45 -13.17 -8.52
C LYS A 202 -12.94 -14.52 -8.99
N ARG A 203 -12.42 -14.62 -10.23
CA ARG A 203 -11.83 -15.87 -10.76
C ARG A 203 -10.54 -16.25 -10.02
N ILE A 204 -9.67 -15.29 -9.74
CA ILE A 204 -8.43 -15.51 -8.97
C ILE A 204 -8.75 -16.04 -7.58
N ARG A 205 -9.67 -15.41 -6.86
CA ARG A 205 -10.12 -15.84 -5.52
C ARG A 205 -10.68 -17.26 -5.50
N ARG A 206 -11.38 -17.67 -6.55
CA ARG A 206 -11.87 -19.05 -6.69
C ARG A 206 -10.73 -20.05 -6.85
N LYS A 207 -9.67 -19.70 -7.58
CA LYS A 207 -8.50 -20.58 -7.80
C LYS A 207 -7.73 -20.88 -6.51
N PHE A 208 -7.67 -19.94 -5.57
CA PHE A 208 -7.09 -20.20 -4.25
C PHE A 208 -7.84 -21.29 -3.46
N GLY A 209 -9.14 -21.49 -3.71
CA GLY A 209 -9.94 -22.50 -3.02
C GLY A 209 -10.05 -22.31 -1.51
N HIS A 210 -9.72 -21.13 -0.98
CA HIS A 210 -9.70 -20.88 0.45
C HIS A 210 -11.08 -21.04 1.09
N LYS A 211 -11.13 -21.70 2.25
CA LYS A 211 -12.29 -21.64 3.13
C LYS A 211 -12.47 -20.19 3.64
N PRO A 212 -13.72 -19.73 3.87
CA PRO A 212 -13.95 -18.45 4.53
C PRO A 212 -13.16 -18.35 5.84
N LEU A 213 -12.63 -17.16 6.16
CA LEU A 213 -12.01 -16.95 7.46
C LEU A 213 -13.04 -17.18 8.57
N PRO A 214 -12.69 -17.88 9.65
CA PRO A 214 -13.61 -18.07 10.76
C PRO A 214 -13.98 -16.71 11.35
N ALA A 215 -15.27 -16.53 11.62
CA ALA A 215 -15.76 -15.38 12.38
C ALA A 215 -15.70 -15.74 13.86
N VAL A 216 -14.91 -14.97 14.62
CA VAL A 216 -14.87 -15.08 16.08
C VAL A 216 -15.84 -14.05 16.66
N GLY A 217 -16.77 -14.49 17.50
CA GLY A 217 -17.76 -13.63 18.15
C GLY A 217 -18.99 -13.29 17.31
N ALA A 218 -19.72 -12.25 17.74
CA ALA A 218 -20.85 -11.71 17.01
C ALA A 218 -20.44 -11.29 15.58
N ARG A 219 -21.35 -11.23 14.61
CA ARG A 219 -20.98 -10.71 13.28
C ARG A 219 -20.94 -9.19 13.30
N ILE A 220 -19.94 -8.59 12.64
CA ILE A 220 -19.89 -7.14 12.47
C ILE A 220 -21.17 -6.65 11.78
N LYS A 221 -21.83 -5.64 12.37
CA LYS A 221 -22.99 -5.01 11.73
C LYS A 221 -22.50 -4.18 10.55
N LYS A 222 -22.84 -4.62 9.34
CA LYS A 222 -22.57 -3.85 8.12
C LYS A 222 -23.32 -2.53 8.19
N ARG A 223 -22.61 -1.41 8.05
CA ARG A 223 -23.25 -0.12 7.82
C ARG A 223 -23.76 -0.10 6.36
N GLY A 224 -24.79 0.70 6.10
CA GLY A 224 -25.43 0.79 4.77
C GLY A 224 -24.49 1.30 3.68
N ALA A 225 -24.96 1.31 2.43
CA ALA A 225 -24.19 1.83 1.29
C ALA A 225 -23.86 3.33 1.40
N LEU A 226 -24.63 4.06 2.21
CA LEU A 226 -24.43 5.44 2.59
C LEU A 226 -24.94 5.62 4.03
N PHE A 227 -24.16 6.27 4.89
CA PHE A 227 -24.60 6.63 6.24
C PHE A 227 -23.86 7.87 6.73
N PHE A 228 -24.44 8.61 7.67
CA PHE A 228 -23.74 9.68 8.37
C PHE A 228 -22.95 9.09 9.56
N SER A 229 -21.65 9.35 9.59
CA SER A 229 -20.76 8.91 10.67
C SER A 229 -20.57 10.06 11.65
N LYS A 230 -21.05 9.89 12.89
CA LYS A 230 -20.83 10.89 13.95
C LYS A 230 -19.36 11.02 14.32
N GLU A 231 -18.59 9.95 14.11
CA GLU A 231 -17.19 9.85 14.50
C GLU A 231 -16.29 10.77 13.65
N ILE A 232 -16.57 10.88 12.35
CA ILE A 232 -15.82 11.75 11.42
C ILE A 232 -16.65 12.95 10.94
N GLU A 233 -17.85 13.14 11.48
CA GLU A 233 -18.81 14.21 11.13
C GLU A 233 -19.09 14.35 9.62
N GLN A 234 -19.12 13.21 8.91
CA GLN A 234 -19.28 13.16 7.46
C GLN A 234 -20.19 12.02 7.04
N TYR A 235 -20.78 12.15 5.85
CA TYR A 235 -21.32 10.99 5.15
C TYR A 235 -20.18 10.07 4.72
N ALA A 236 -20.39 8.77 4.86
CA ALA A 236 -19.43 7.75 4.53
C ALA A 236 -20.05 6.66 3.63
N ILE A 237 -19.20 6.08 2.80
CA ILE A 237 -19.53 4.97 1.89
C ILE A 237 -18.52 3.84 2.08
N PRO A 238 -18.84 2.60 1.68
CA PRO A 238 -17.87 1.51 1.67
C PRO A 238 -16.63 1.88 0.85
N PHE A 239 -15.44 1.68 1.42
CA PHE A 239 -14.19 1.88 0.71
C PHE A 239 -13.96 0.74 -0.29
N MET A 240 -13.71 1.08 -1.55
CA MET A 240 -13.60 0.13 -2.66
C MET A 240 -12.15 -0.11 -3.12
N GLY A 241 -11.16 0.38 -2.36
CA GLY A 241 -9.74 0.21 -2.68
C GLY A 241 -9.16 -1.15 -2.26
N SER A 242 -7.83 -1.21 -2.15
CA SER A 242 -7.06 -2.42 -1.86
C SER A 242 -7.15 -2.91 -0.43
N ASP A 243 -7.34 -2.02 0.56
CA ASP A 243 -7.24 -2.34 1.98
C ASP A 243 -8.05 -3.59 2.40
N PRO A 244 -9.34 -3.74 2.03
CA PRO A 244 -10.11 -4.92 2.43
C PRO A 244 -9.57 -6.23 1.85
N SER A 245 -8.87 -6.14 0.72
CA SER A 245 -8.20 -7.26 0.08
C SER A 245 -6.91 -7.64 0.81
N VAL A 246 -6.09 -6.64 1.12
CA VAL A 246 -4.79 -6.80 1.78
C VAL A 246 -4.97 -7.23 3.23
N VAL A 247 -5.79 -6.51 4.01
CA VAL A 247 -6.11 -6.87 5.40
C VAL A 247 -6.64 -8.30 5.50
N ARG A 248 -7.51 -8.72 4.59
CA ARG A 248 -8.04 -10.11 4.59
C ARG A 248 -6.93 -11.15 4.37
N ARG A 249 -5.97 -10.86 3.49
CA ARG A 249 -4.82 -11.75 3.24
C ARG A 249 -3.90 -11.79 4.45
N THR A 250 -3.64 -10.65 5.10
CA THR A 250 -2.91 -10.59 6.37
C THR A 250 -3.59 -11.43 7.44
N GLN A 251 -4.88 -11.20 7.70
CA GLN A 251 -5.62 -11.95 8.72
C GLN A 251 -5.67 -13.45 8.44
N ARG A 252 -5.70 -13.85 7.16
CA ARG A 252 -5.58 -15.25 6.77
C ARG A 252 -4.22 -15.83 7.12
N TYR A 253 -3.14 -15.15 6.72
CA TYR A 253 -1.79 -15.58 7.04
C TYR A 253 -1.58 -15.71 8.55
N MET A 254 -2.00 -14.71 9.34
CA MET A 254 -1.90 -14.75 10.80
C MET A 254 -2.69 -15.91 11.41
N HIS A 255 -3.83 -16.26 10.82
CA HIS A 255 -4.64 -17.39 11.27
C HIS A 255 -4.04 -18.75 10.91
N GLU A 256 -3.60 -18.92 9.66
CA GLU A 256 -3.12 -20.20 9.14
C GLU A 256 -1.73 -20.52 9.71
N GLU A 257 -0.82 -19.53 9.76
CA GLU A 257 0.57 -19.70 10.17
C GLU A 257 0.81 -19.47 11.67
N HIS A 258 0.14 -18.47 12.27
CA HIS A 258 0.37 -18.09 13.67
C HIS A 258 -0.78 -18.46 14.62
N LYS A 259 -1.84 -19.12 14.12
CA LYS A 259 -3.02 -19.53 14.89
C LYS A 259 -3.70 -18.37 15.63
N HIS A 260 -3.53 -17.15 15.13
CA HIS A 260 -4.23 -15.99 15.67
C HIS A 260 -5.71 -16.01 15.26
N SER A 261 -6.56 -15.46 16.12
CA SER A 261 -7.97 -15.25 15.81
C SER A 261 -8.13 -14.13 14.76
N PRO A 262 -8.77 -14.38 13.61
CA PRO A 262 -8.98 -13.35 12.59
C PRO A 262 -9.92 -12.25 13.10
N VAL A 263 -9.67 -11.03 12.64
CA VAL A 263 -10.54 -9.87 12.84
C VAL A 263 -11.53 -9.76 11.70
N GLN A 264 -12.78 -9.44 12.05
CA GLN A 264 -13.77 -9.01 11.06
C GLN A 264 -13.52 -7.54 10.71
N TYR A 265 -13.11 -7.27 9.46
CA TYR A 265 -12.74 -5.93 8.99
C TYR A 265 -13.74 -5.37 7.97
N MET A 266 -14.10 -4.10 8.14
CA MET A 266 -14.81 -3.30 7.13
C MET A 266 -14.17 -1.91 7.01
N ALA A 267 -14.01 -1.44 5.78
CA ALA A 267 -13.45 -0.13 5.48
C ALA A 267 -14.52 0.80 4.92
N TYR A 268 -14.52 2.04 5.38
CA TYR A 268 -15.40 3.11 4.94
C TYR A 268 -14.58 4.39 4.74
N VAL A 269 -15.02 5.23 3.81
CA VAL A 269 -14.39 6.52 3.51
C VAL A 269 -15.41 7.64 3.66
N GLY A 270 -15.01 8.71 4.35
CA GLY A 270 -15.77 9.95 4.45
C GLY A 270 -15.74 10.70 3.13
N ILE A 271 -16.91 11.10 2.65
CA ILE A 271 -17.07 11.86 1.40
C ILE A 271 -17.54 13.29 1.63
N GLY A 272 -17.75 13.71 2.89
CA GLY A 272 -18.15 15.06 3.26
C GLY A 272 -19.65 15.22 3.50
N GLY A 273 -20.20 16.40 3.18
CA GLY A 273 -21.61 16.74 3.38
C GLY A 273 -22.55 16.24 2.28
N LEU A 274 -23.83 16.60 2.37
CA LEU A 274 -24.89 16.13 1.45
C LEU A 274 -24.61 16.51 -0.02
N PHE A 275 -24.02 17.69 -0.26
CA PHE A 275 -23.63 18.10 -1.61
C PHE A 275 -22.56 17.17 -2.21
N SER A 276 -21.55 16.80 -1.42
CA SER A 276 -20.53 15.85 -1.83
C SER A 276 -21.10 14.46 -2.10
N VAL A 277 -22.13 14.04 -1.35
CA VAL A 277 -22.86 12.79 -1.62
C VAL A 277 -23.47 12.81 -3.03
N LEU A 278 -24.22 13.86 -3.38
CA LEU A 278 -24.84 13.98 -4.71
C LEU A 278 -23.79 13.97 -5.82
N LYS A 279 -22.70 14.73 -5.65
CA LYS A 279 -21.57 14.75 -6.58
C LYS A 279 -20.95 13.36 -6.75
N THR A 280 -20.65 12.67 -5.65
CA THR A 280 -20.02 11.33 -5.68
C THR A 280 -20.94 10.28 -6.30
N LEU A 281 -22.25 10.31 -6.02
CA LEU A 281 -23.21 9.39 -6.62
C LEU A 281 -23.31 9.61 -8.13
N PHE A 282 -23.44 10.85 -8.58
CA PHE A 282 -23.48 11.18 -10.00
C PHE A 282 -22.19 10.75 -10.71
N ALA A 283 -21.03 11.13 -10.17
CA ALA A 283 -19.72 10.75 -10.68
C ALA A 283 -19.56 9.22 -10.75
N GLY A 284 -19.99 8.50 -9.71
CA GLY A 284 -19.94 7.05 -9.63
C GLY A 284 -20.79 6.36 -10.70
N VAL A 285 -21.99 6.87 -10.99
CA VAL A 285 -22.86 6.33 -12.06
C VAL A 285 -22.24 6.54 -13.43
N VAL A 286 -21.75 7.76 -13.71
CA VAL A 286 -21.06 8.08 -14.97
C VAL A 286 -19.83 7.19 -15.15
N PHE A 287 -18.98 7.10 -14.12
CA PHE A 287 -17.79 6.25 -14.13
C PHE A 287 -18.15 4.76 -14.36
N TRP A 288 -19.13 4.23 -13.62
CA TRP A 288 -19.55 2.82 -13.74
C TRP A 288 -20.10 2.49 -15.12
N PHE A 289 -20.79 3.43 -15.76
CA PHE A 289 -21.26 3.26 -17.13
C PHE A 289 -20.10 3.29 -18.13
N MET A 290 -19.25 4.33 -18.06
CA MET A 290 -18.16 4.56 -19.00
C MET A 290 -17.09 3.46 -18.95
N VAL A 291 -16.76 2.94 -17.77
CA VAL A 291 -15.69 1.95 -17.58
C VAL A 291 -15.96 0.63 -18.33
N LYS A 292 -17.22 0.33 -18.65
CA LYS A 292 -17.61 -0.90 -19.38
C LYS A 292 -17.16 -0.90 -20.84
N PHE A 293 -17.10 0.27 -21.48
CA PHE A 293 -16.83 0.39 -22.90
C PHE A 293 -15.40 0.89 -23.14
N SER A 294 -14.75 0.42 -24.20
CA SER A 294 -13.38 0.85 -24.55
C SER A 294 -13.30 2.36 -24.79
N LEU A 295 -14.27 2.93 -25.51
CA LEU A 295 -14.37 4.37 -25.75
C LEU A 295 -14.53 5.15 -24.44
N GLY A 296 -15.39 4.67 -23.54
CA GLY A 296 -15.61 5.31 -22.23
C GLY A 296 -14.34 5.28 -21.38
N ARG A 297 -13.62 4.16 -21.34
CA ARG A 297 -12.29 4.09 -20.69
C ARG A 297 -11.29 5.08 -21.30
N GLY A 298 -11.25 5.18 -22.63
CA GLY A 298 -10.40 6.15 -23.33
C GLY A 298 -10.68 7.60 -22.90
N LEU A 299 -11.96 7.98 -22.83
CA LEU A 299 -12.37 9.31 -22.37
C LEU A 299 -12.02 9.57 -20.91
N LEU A 300 -12.27 8.60 -20.02
CA LEU A 300 -11.91 8.70 -18.61
C LEU A 300 -10.40 8.88 -18.43
N THR A 301 -9.59 8.18 -19.23
CA THR A 301 -8.12 8.30 -19.20
C THR A 301 -7.63 9.62 -19.77
N GLU A 302 -8.25 10.13 -20.85
CA GLU A 302 -7.78 11.34 -21.51
C GLU A 302 -8.11 12.62 -20.72
N PHE A 303 -9.27 12.64 -20.06
CA PHE A 303 -9.77 13.81 -19.32
C PHE A 303 -9.95 13.54 -17.82
N PRO A 304 -8.88 13.19 -17.08
CA PRO A 304 -8.99 12.82 -15.67
C PRO A 304 -9.54 13.96 -14.81
N GLU A 305 -9.14 15.21 -15.06
CA GLU A 305 -9.59 16.37 -14.26
C GLU A 305 -11.09 16.61 -14.39
N PHE A 306 -11.63 16.44 -15.60
CA PHE A 306 -13.07 16.60 -15.85
C PHE A 306 -13.87 15.48 -15.15
N PHE A 307 -13.52 14.22 -15.41
CA PHE A 307 -14.30 13.08 -14.91
C PHE A 307 -14.10 12.79 -13.42
N SER A 308 -13.01 13.28 -12.83
CA SER A 308 -12.76 13.22 -11.39
C SER A 308 -13.16 14.50 -10.64
N PHE A 309 -13.68 15.52 -11.35
CA PHE A 309 -14.01 16.82 -10.79
C PHE A 309 -12.84 17.49 -10.04
N GLY A 310 -11.67 17.48 -10.67
CA GLY A 310 -10.43 18.09 -10.16
C GLY A 310 -9.68 17.24 -9.12
N LEU A 311 -10.17 16.05 -8.80
CA LEU A 311 -9.51 15.15 -7.84
C LEU A 311 -8.23 14.52 -8.42
N PHE A 312 -8.19 14.22 -9.71
CA PHE A 312 -7.03 13.65 -10.39
C PHE A 312 -6.60 14.50 -11.59
N SER A 313 -5.30 14.72 -11.74
CA SER A 313 -4.71 15.48 -12.86
C SER A 313 -3.50 14.79 -13.49
N LYS A 314 -3.19 15.13 -14.74
CA LYS A 314 -1.99 14.62 -15.44
C LYS A 314 -0.68 15.19 -14.88
N THR A 315 -0.75 16.34 -14.21
CA THR A 315 0.43 16.96 -13.56
C THR A 315 0.60 16.52 -12.11
N GLY A 316 -0.42 15.86 -11.53
CA GLY A 316 -0.49 15.57 -10.11
C GLY A 316 -0.65 16.82 -9.22
N PRO A 317 -0.66 16.64 -7.89
CA PRO A 317 -0.77 17.73 -6.94
C PRO A 317 0.50 18.57 -6.82
N THR A 318 0.32 19.86 -6.55
CA THR A 318 1.41 20.79 -6.23
C THR A 318 1.94 20.57 -4.80
N ARG A 319 3.19 20.98 -4.51
CA ARG A 319 3.74 20.91 -3.14
C ARG A 319 2.84 21.60 -2.12
N LYS A 320 2.31 22.79 -2.45
CA LYS A 320 1.37 23.52 -1.57
C LYS A 320 0.09 22.72 -1.27
N GLN A 321 -0.46 22.00 -2.26
CA GLN A 321 -1.62 21.14 -2.03
C GLN A 321 -1.26 19.95 -1.14
N MET A 322 -0.08 19.36 -1.34
CA MET A 322 0.39 18.25 -0.51
C MET A 322 0.64 18.71 0.94
N ASP A 323 1.33 19.82 1.14
CA ASP A 323 1.62 20.38 2.48
C ASP A 323 0.34 20.77 3.25
N GLY A 324 -0.73 21.13 2.53
CA GLY A 324 -2.04 21.45 3.11
C GLY A 324 -2.97 20.25 3.33
N THR A 325 -2.51 19.04 3.05
CA THR A 325 -3.33 17.81 3.10
C THR A 325 -2.78 16.83 4.11
N SER A 326 -3.68 16.15 4.82
CA SER A 326 -3.37 15.07 5.75
C SER A 326 -4.41 13.96 5.65
N PHE A 327 -4.13 12.83 6.29
CA PHE A 327 -5.12 11.78 6.49
C PHE A 327 -5.32 11.45 7.97
N CYS A 328 -6.48 10.88 8.27
CA CYS A 328 -6.78 10.24 9.53
C CYS A 328 -7.55 8.93 9.26
N LEU A 329 -6.99 7.80 9.69
CA LEU A 329 -7.69 6.52 9.76
C LEU A 329 -8.09 6.26 11.21
N ARG A 330 -9.40 6.14 11.46
CA ARG A 330 -9.89 5.73 12.77
C ARG A 330 -10.39 4.30 12.73
N PHE A 331 -9.83 3.47 13.61
CA PHE A 331 -10.24 2.08 13.79
C PHE A 331 -11.10 1.98 15.04
N MET A 332 -12.30 1.47 14.84
CA MET A 332 -13.26 1.28 15.93
C MET A 332 -13.42 -0.20 16.17
N GLY A 333 -12.90 -0.62 17.32
CA GLY A 333 -12.90 -1.97 17.85
C GLY A 333 -14.05 -2.22 18.81
N GLU A 334 -14.80 -3.27 18.57
CA GLU A 334 -15.69 -3.87 19.58
C GLU A 334 -15.23 -5.31 19.83
N GLY A 335 -15.16 -5.72 21.09
CA GLY A 335 -14.94 -7.12 21.45
C GLY A 335 -15.18 -7.43 22.92
N TYR A 336 -14.44 -8.41 23.45
CA TYR A 336 -14.75 -9.07 24.72
C TYR A 336 -13.64 -8.81 25.75
N THR A 337 -14.02 -8.54 27.00
CA THR A 337 -13.07 -8.46 28.13
C THR A 337 -12.36 -9.79 28.35
N THR A 338 -11.11 -9.75 28.81
CA THR A 338 -10.27 -10.93 29.12
C THR A 338 -11.04 -11.99 29.92
N GLY A 339 -11.09 -13.22 29.40
CA GLY A 339 -11.70 -14.37 30.08
C GLY A 339 -13.16 -14.67 29.70
N GLN A 340 -13.83 -13.82 28.91
CA GLN A 340 -15.13 -14.17 28.33
C GLN A 340 -14.95 -14.95 27.02
N ASP A 341 -15.77 -16.00 26.86
CA ASP A 341 -15.84 -16.75 25.60
C ASP A 341 -16.56 -15.89 24.54
N PRO A 342 -15.89 -15.55 23.42
CA PRO A 342 -16.53 -14.83 22.31
C PRO A 342 -17.76 -15.54 21.76
N SER A 343 -17.91 -16.85 21.96
CA SER A 343 -19.08 -17.63 21.55
C SER A 343 -20.34 -17.33 22.40
N GLN A 344 -20.16 -16.75 23.60
CA GLN A 344 -21.23 -16.46 24.54
C GLN A 344 -21.38 -14.95 24.79
N GLY A 345 -22.35 -14.34 24.10
CA GLY A 345 -22.78 -12.97 24.38
C GLY A 345 -22.33 -11.91 23.35
N LYS A 346 -22.76 -10.67 23.60
CA LYS A 346 -22.42 -9.50 22.78
C LYS A 346 -21.08 -8.90 23.23
N PRO A 347 -20.32 -8.25 22.33
CA PRO A 347 -19.15 -7.45 22.72
C PRO A 347 -19.48 -6.50 23.87
N ASN A 348 -18.59 -6.42 24.86
CA ASN A 348 -18.76 -5.62 26.08
C ASN A 348 -17.62 -4.61 26.31
N ALA A 349 -16.61 -4.59 25.44
CA ALA A 349 -15.51 -3.64 25.49
C ALA A 349 -15.27 -3.02 24.12
N THR A 350 -14.82 -1.76 24.12
CA THR A 350 -14.50 -1.01 22.91
C THR A 350 -13.06 -0.51 22.96
N ILE A 351 -12.47 -0.32 21.77
CA ILE A 351 -11.18 0.32 21.59
C ILE A 351 -11.24 1.25 20.39
N SER A 352 -10.51 2.36 20.50
CA SER A 352 -10.33 3.30 19.41
C SER A 352 -8.85 3.51 19.17
N THR A 353 -8.39 3.26 17.95
CA THR A 353 -7.05 3.68 17.54
C THR A 353 -7.14 4.62 16.37
N GLU A 354 -6.21 5.55 16.31
CA GLU A 354 -6.12 6.56 15.27
C GLU A 354 -4.73 6.51 14.63
N ILE A 355 -4.72 6.51 13.30
CA ILE A 355 -3.50 6.65 12.52
C ILE A 355 -3.59 7.94 11.73
N THR A 356 -2.66 8.85 11.98
CA THR A 356 -2.60 10.14 11.31
C THR A 356 -1.27 10.30 10.59
N GLY A 357 -1.27 11.11 9.55
CA GLY A 357 -0.05 11.41 8.82
C GLY A 357 -0.25 12.52 7.81
N PRO A 358 0.83 12.91 7.12
CA PRO A 358 0.82 13.93 6.08
C PRO A 358 0.07 13.43 4.84
N GLU A 359 0.18 14.13 3.71
CA GLU A 359 -0.49 13.75 2.48
C GLU A 359 -0.27 12.26 2.12
N PRO A 360 -1.32 11.52 1.75
CA PRO A 360 -1.26 10.07 1.60
C PRO A 360 -0.48 9.56 0.37
N GLY A 361 -0.64 10.18 -0.80
CA GLY A 361 -0.16 9.64 -2.08
C GLY A 361 1.34 9.83 -2.36
N TYR A 362 1.94 10.91 -1.88
CA TYR A 362 3.24 11.41 -2.30
C TYR A 362 4.14 11.86 -1.15
N ILE A 363 3.62 11.90 0.07
CA ILE A 363 4.45 12.01 1.28
C ILE A 363 4.42 10.67 2.03
N THR A 364 3.23 10.22 2.45
CA THR A 364 3.07 9.00 3.25
C THR A 364 3.46 7.75 2.48
N THR A 365 3.05 7.62 1.21
CA THR A 365 3.37 6.45 0.38
C THR A 365 4.90 6.22 0.25
N PRO A 366 5.71 7.22 -0.14
CA PRO A 366 7.17 7.12 -0.07
C PRO A 366 7.70 6.71 1.29
N ILE A 367 7.25 7.36 2.38
CA ILE A 367 7.68 7.02 3.74
C ILE A 367 7.40 5.55 4.03
N THR A 368 6.16 5.08 3.83
CA THR A 368 5.80 3.69 4.11
C THR A 368 6.61 2.69 3.31
N MET A 369 6.91 2.98 2.04
CA MET A 369 7.64 2.08 1.15
C MET A 369 9.12 1.99 1.55
N VAL A 370 9.75 3.13 1.78
CA VAL A 370 11.18 3.21 2.14
C VAL A 370 11.40 2.63 3.54
N GLN A 371 10.52 2.96 4.50
CA GLN A 371 10.60 2.38 5.85
C GLN A 371 10.40 0.87 5.85
N ALA A 372 9.50 0.34 5.02
CA ALA A 372 9.35 -1.11 4.83
C ALA A 372 10.63 -1.77 4.28
N ALA A 373 11.30 -1.14 3.32
CA ALA A 373 12.57 -1.64 2.79
C ALA A 373 13.70 -1.63 3.81
N ILE A 374 13.83 -0.54 4.59
CA ILE A 374 14.84 -0.47 5.64
C ILE A 374 14.56 -1.48 6.75
N THR A 375 13.29 -1.69 7.13
CA THR A 375 12.91 -2.76 8.06
C THR A 375 13.28 -4.13 7.50
N LEU A 376 13.03 -4.41 6.22
CA LEU A 376 13.43 -5.68 5.59
C LEU A 376 14.95 -5.89 5.70
N LEU A 377 15.76 -4.86 5.41
CA LEU A 377 17.22 -4.92 5.49
C LEU A 377 17.73 -5.15 6.91
N ASN A 378 17.20 -4.42 7.89
CA ASN A 378 17.72 -4.39 9.25
C ASN A 378 17.14 -5.52 10.14
N GLU A 379 15.93 -5.98 9.84
CA GLU A 379 15.16 -6.91 10.69
C GLU A 379 14.75 -8.17 9.94
N HIS A 380 15.58 -8.66 9.02
CA HIS A 380 15.31 -9.89 8.26
C HIS A 380 14.92 -11.09 9.15
N HIS A 381 15.49 -11.18 10.35
CA HIS A 381 15.20 -12.23 11.33
C HIS A 381 13.77 -12.17 11.93
N CYS A 382 13.07 -11.06 11.77
CA CYS A 382 11.70 -10.85 12.23
C CYS A 382 10.64 -11.11 11.13
N LEU A 383 11.07 -11.31 9.88
CA LEU A 383 10.20 -11.63 8.75
C LEU A 383 9.69 -13.09 8.82
N PRO A 384 8.73 -13.49 7.96
CA PRO A 384 8.39 -14.90 7.78
C PRO A 384 9.62 -15.77 7.53
N ASN A 385 9.61 -17.02 8.02
CA ASN A 385 10.79 -17.90 7.99
C ASN A 385 11.30 -18.28 6.58
N LYS A 386 10.54 -17.97 5.54
CA LYS A 386 10.87 -18.21 4.14
C LYS A 386 10.49 -16.98 3.34
N GLY A 387 11.18 -16.75 2.23
CA GLY A 387 10.69 -15.90 1.15
C GLY A 387 9.27 -16.27 0.70
N GLY A 388 8.65 -15.46 -0.14
CA GLY A 388 7.26 -15.64 -0.52
C GLY A 388 6.61 -14.34 -0.95
N VAL A 389 5.34 -14.44 -1.37
CA VAL A 389 4.52 -13.26 -1.65
C VAL A 389 3.66 -12.93 -0.44
N TYR A 390 3.89 -11.74 0.15
CA TYR A 390 3.30 -11.29 1.39
C TYR A 390 2.59 -9.94 1.25
N THR A 391 1.65 -9.68 2.15
CA THR A 391 1.15 -8.33 2.44
C THR A 391 2.08 -7.64 3.45
N PRO A 392 1.97 -6.31 3.63
CA PRO A 392 2.78 -5.61 4.62
C PRO A 392 2.57 -6.16 6.03
N GLY A 393 1.31 -6.39 6.43
CA GLY A 393 0.99 -6.95 7.73
C GLY A 393 1.53 -8.37 7.93
N SER A 394 1.46 -9.23 6.91
CA SER A 394 2.06 -10.57 6.99
C SER A 394 3.58 -10.54 7.15
N ALA A 395 4.26 -9.64 6.44
CA ALA A 395 5.71 -9.55 6.44
C ALA A 395 6.24 -8.86 7.72
N PHE A 396 5.59 -7.79 8.17
CA PHE A 396 6.13 -6.86 9.16
C PHE A 396 5.47 -6.94 10.54
N ALA A 397 4.52 -7.86 10.76
CA ALA A 397 3.80 -7.99 12.04
C ALA A 397 4.69 -8.11 13.29
N ARG A 398 5.91 -8.64 13.14
CA ARG A 398 6.85 -8.89 14.24
C ARG A 398 8.07 -7.95 14.22
N THR A 399 7.99 -6.86 13.46
CA THR A 399 9.09 -5.91 13.25
C THR A 399 8.81 -4.57 13.91
N THR A 400 9.81 -3.68 13.92
CA THR A 400 9.67 -2.31 14.42
C THR A 400 9.09 -1.33 13.38
N LEU A 401 8.48 -1.82 12.29
CA LEU A 401 7.95 -0.95 11.22
C LEU A 401 7.01 0.14 11.78
N ILE A 402 6.09 -0.19 12.70
CA ILE A 402 5.20 0.81 13.32
C ILE A 402 5.99 1.90 14.06
N ASP A 403 7.01 1.53 14.83
CA ASP A 403 7.86 2.49 15.56
C ASP A 403 8.64 3.39 14.60
N ARG A 404 9.09 2.84 13.47
CA ARG A 404 9.75 3.62 12.42
C ARG A 404 8.77 4.59 11.76
N LEU A 405 7.57 4.14 11.40
CA LEU A 405 6.53 5.00 10.84
C LEU A 405 6.17 6.16 11.78
N ASN A 406 6.07 5.90 13.10
CA ASN A 406 5.87 6.93 14.12
C ASN A 406 6.99 7.99 14.11
N LYS A 407 8.26 7.57 14.00
CA LYS A 407 9.41 8.49 13.90
C LYS A 407 9.39 9.33 12.61
N HIS A 408 8.79 8.81 11.55
CA HIS A 408 8.69 9.44 10.24
C HIS A 408 7.33 10.12 9.99
N GLY A 409 6.62 10.50 11.05
CA GLY A 409 5.44 11.38 10.94
C GLY A 409 4.12 10.67 10.66
N ILE A 410 4.08 9.34 10.68
CA ILE A 410 2.86 8.54 10.59
C ILE A 410 2.55 7.99 11.98
N GLN A 411 1.67 8.67 12.71
CA GLN A 411 1.43 8.43 14.14
C GLN A 411 0.34 7.39 14.36
N PHE A 412 0.66 6.33 15.09
CA PHE A 412 -0.26 5.32 15.60
C PHE A 412 -0.55 5.61 17.07
N SER A 413 -1.82 5.81 17.42
CA SER A 413 -2.22 6.21 18.78
C SER A 413 -3.50 5.53 19.26
N LEU A 414 -3.61 5.37 20.59
CA LEU A 414 -4.85 5.01 21.25
C LEU A 414 -5.67 6.26 21.55
N LYS A 415 -6.95 6.24 21.18
CA LYS A 415 -7.94 7.20 21.66
C LYS A 415 -8.54 6.62 22.93
N ASN A 416 -8.07 7.07 24.09
CA ASN A 416 -8.73 6.78 25.36
C ASN A 416 -10.17 7.31 25.28
N GLY A 417 -11.15 6.43 25.47
CA GLY A 417 -12.55 6.82 25.46
C GLY A 417 -12.82 7.85 26.56
N GLN A 418 -13.54 8.92 26.21
CA GLN A 418 -14.33 9.68 27.19
C GLN A 418 -15.60 8.89 27.50
#